data_AF-A0A957Y4Y6-F1
#
_entry.id   AF-A0A957Y4Y6-F1
#
_cell.length_a   1.000
_cell.length_b   1.000
_cell.length_c   1.000
_cell.angle_alpha   90.00
_cell.angle_beta   90.00
_cell.angle_gamma   90.00
#
_symmetry.space_group_name_H-M   'P 1'
#
loop_
_entity.id
_entity.type
_entity.pdbx_description
1 polymer ?
#
loop_
_entity_poly.entity_id
_entity_poly.type
_entity_poly.pdbx_seq_one_letter_code
_entity_poly.pdbx_strand_id
1 'polypeptide(L)' 'MAQTTTSNGRSQALDSTITSLKKRFGEGAIMKLGDAANMRVESIPTGSLSL' A
#
# COMPACT_ATOMS: atom_id res chain seq x y z
N MET A 1 9.68 23.58 -3.42
CA MET A 1 8.23 23.79 -3.60
C MET A 1 7.50 22.47 -3.36
N ALA A 2 6.89 22.29 -2.18
CA ALA A 2 5.84 21.29 -1.93
C ALA A 2 5.06 21.77 -0.69
N GLN A 3 3.96 22.48 -0.92
CA GLN A 3 3.06 22.94 0.14
C GLN A 3 2.44 21.73 0.86
N THR A 4 2.30 21.76 2.20
CA THR A 4 1.16 21.12 2.87
C THR A 4 0.99 21.57 4.32
N THR A 5 0.35 22.73 4.48
CA THR A 5 -0.10 23.29 5.76
C THR A 5 -1.51 22.77 6.11
N THR A 6 -1.74 21.44 6.10
CA THR A 6 -3.09 20.85 6.32
C THR A 6 -3.01 19.36 6.75
N SER A 7 -2.34 19.07 7.86
CA SER A 7 -1.89 17.71 8.20
C SER A 7 -2.97 16.71 8.66
N ASN A 8 -4.14 17.16 9.15
CA ASN A 8 -5.14 16.23 9.72
C ASN A 8 -6.28 15.82 8.76
N GLY A 9 -6.92 16.77 8.07
CA GLY A 9 -8.08 16.46 7.21
C GLY A 9 -7.72 15.63 5.98
N ARG A 10 -6.55 15.89 5.39
CA ARG A 10 -6.06 15.15 4.21
C ARG A 10 -5.76 13.68 4.55
N SER A 11 -5.23 13.42 5.74
CA SER A 11 -4.90 12.07 6.20
C SER A 11 -6.16 11.23 6.44
N GLN A 12 -7.19 11.79 7.05
CA GLN A 12 -8.48 11.11 7.25
C GLN A 12 -9.21 10.80 5.92
N ALA A 13 -9.22 11.75 4.99
CA ALA A 13 -9.79 11.53 3.65
C ALA A 13 -9.00 10.47 2.86
N LEU A 14 -7.67 10.44 3.03
CA LEU A 14 -6.80 9.46 2.41
C LEU A 14 -7.06 8.05 2.97
N ASP A 15 -7.10 7.88 4.29
CA ASP A 15 -7.30 6.58 4.93
C ASP A 15 -8.68 5.97 4.62
N SER A 16 -9.74 6.79 4.60
CA SER A 16 -11.09 6.36 4.21
C SER A 16 -11.17 5.92 2.74
N THR A 17 -10.47 6.63 1.85
CA THR A 17 -10.37 6.25 0.43
C THR A 17 -9.60 4.95 0.26
N ILE A 18 -8.46 4.80 0.94
CA ILE A 18 -7.65 3.57 0.92
C ILE A 18 -8.49 2.38 1.41
N THR A 19 -9.23 2.53 2.51
CA THR A 19 -10.12 1.50 3.04
C THR A 19 -11.22 1.12 2.05
N SER A 20 -11.81 2.11 1.37
CA SER A 20 -12.84 1.90 0.35
C SER A 20 -12.31 1.15 -0.87
N LEU A 21 -11.08 1.46 -1.28
CA LEU A 21 -10.40 0.77 -2.39
C LEU A 21 -10.06 -0.68 -2.01
N LYS A 22 -9.51 -0.92 -0.81
CA LYS A 22 -9.23 -2.26 -0.30
C LYS A 22 -10.48 -3.15 -0.25
N LYS A 23 -11.61 -2.61 0.21
CA LYS A 23 -12.89 -3.35 0.24
C LYS A 23 -13.42 -3.72 -1.15
N ARG A 24 -13.18 -2.87 -2.16
CA ARG A 24 -13.70 -3.08 -3.53
C ARG A 24 -12.79 -3.93 -4.41
N PHE A 25 -11.48 -3.80 -4.23
CA PHE A 25 -10.47 -4.38 -5.13
C PHE A 25 -9.56 -5.42 -4.44
N GLY A 26 -9.72 -5.63 -3.14
CA GLY A 26 -8.90 -6.53 -2.33
C GLY A 26 -7.74 -5.81 -1.62
N GLU A 27 -7.23 -6.41 -0.54
CA GLU A 27 -6.16 -5.85 0.31
C GLU A 27 -4.85 -5.59 -0.44
N GLY A 28 -4.58 -6.33 -1.54
CA GLY A 28 -3.38 -6.17 -2.36
C GLY A 28 -3.49 -5.09 -3.45
N ALA A 29 -4.64 -4.43 -3.61
CA ALA A 29 -4.85 -3.47 -4.69
C ALA A 29 -4.16 -2.12 -4.46
N ILE A 30 -3.91 -1.73 -3.21
CA ILE A 30 -3.20 -0.50 -2.85
C ILE A 30 -2.40 -0.71 -1.57
N MET A 31 -1.08 -0.46 -1.64
CA MET A 31 -0.15 -0.65 -0.54
C MET A 31 0.85 0.51 -0.49
N LYS A 32 1.31 0.86 0.71
CA LYS A 32 2.40 1.83 0.85
C LYS A 32 3.72 1.14 0.50
N LEU A 33 4.55 1.80 -0.29
CA LEU A 33 5.86 1.29 -0.69
C LEU A 33 6.75 1.24 0.57
N GLY A 34 7.08 0.02 1.03
CA GLY A 34 7.78 -0.23 2.30
C GLY A 34 6.92 -0.88 3.38
N ASP A 35 5.59 -0.89 3.23
CA ASP A 35 4.66 -1.66 4.07
C ASP A 35 4.49 -3.09 3.54
N ALA A 36 5.56 -3.60 2.92
CA ALA A 36 5.67 -4.94 2.38
C ALA A 36 5.79 -5.95 3.53
N ALA A 37 4.70 -6.07 4.29
CA ALA A 37 4.55 -7.08 5.31
C ALA A 37 4.56 -8.44 4.61
N ASN A 38 5.75 -9.07 4.58
CA ASN A 38 6.00 -10.49 4.32
C ASN A 38 4.83 -11.18 3.66
N MET A 39 4.54 -10.87 2.39
CA MET A 39 3.48 -11.56 1.67
C MET A 39 3.90 -13.03 1.66
N ARG A 40 3.20 -13.85 2.45
CA ARG A 40 3.38 -15.31 2.47
C ARG A 40 2.72 -15.87 1.22
N VAL A 41 3.21 -15.44 0.06
CA VAL A 41 2.88 -16.05 -1.21
C VAL A 41 3.85 -17.21 -1.39
N GLU A 42 3.29 -18.39 -1.64
CA GLU A 42 4.08 -19.50 -2.15
C GLU A 42 4.64 -19.07 -3.51
N SER A 43 5.95 -18.85 -3.54
CA SER A 43 6.66 -18.46 -4.74
C SER A 43 7.51 -19.63 -5.21
N ILE A 44 7.46 -19.89 -6.52
CA ILE A 44 8.39 -20.83 -7.14
C ILE A 44 9.70 -20.06 -7.37
N PRO A 45 10.83 -20.48 -6.78
CA PRO A 45 12.09 -19.78 -6.93
C PRO A 45 12.50 -19.76 -8.40
N THR A 46 12.75 -18.56 -8.93
CA THR A 46 13.17 -18.35 -10.32
C THR A 46 14.63 -18.75 -10.58
N GLY A 47 15.36 -19.13 -9.52
CA GLY A 47 16.78 -19.51 -9.58
C GLY A 47 17.74 -18.32 -9.55
N SER A 48 17.25 -17.08 -9.47
CA SER A 48 18.07 -15.87 -9.37
C SER A 48 17.98 -15.29 -7.96
N LEU A 49 19.13 -15.17 -7.27
CA LEU A 49 19.19 -14.73 -5.86
C LEU A 49 18.90 -13.23 -5.67
N SER A 50 18.97 -12.46 -6.76
CA SER A 50 18.73 -11.02 -6.75
C SER A 50 17.25 -10.64 -6.89
N LEU A 51 16.38 -11.61 -7.15
CA LEU A 51 14.94 -11.43 -7.39
C LEU A 51 14.13 -12.00 -6.23
#